data_AF-A0A928SJD4-F1
#
_entry.id   AF-A0A928SJD4-F1
#
_cell.length_a   1.000
_cell.length_b   1.000
_cell.length_c   1.000
_cell.angle_alpha   90.00
_cell.angle_beta   90.00
_cell.angle_gamma   90.00
#
_symmetry.space_group_name_H-M   'P 1'
#
loop_
_entity.id
_entity.type
_entity.pdbx_description
1 polymer ?
#
loop_
_entity_poly.entity_id
_entity_poly.type
_entity_poly.pdbx_seq_one_letter_code
_entity_poly.pdbx_strand_id
1 'polypeptide(L)'
;MKNKQDFLELNVVPEGKEAWLNYEDYRELERLFEAVDVPGPGKLDDTYTALYDFLVRTAGLSLPRDKAAIHFNAFTLLRRGYKIEEITEREYRDLLRLMDGLEQPHKTDMGLHDTGGHRDLYNYLTKTMGLPVPAGRGPVWYRAQALIEKHLQQEAA
;
A
#
# COMPACT_ATOMS: atom_id res chain seq x y z
N MET A 1 -35.13 -1.60 5.22
CA MET A 1 -33.94 -0.90 5.77
C MET A 1 -32.94 -1.99 6.15
N LYS A 2 -31.77 -2.03 5.51
CA LYS A 2 -30.70 -2.97 5.89
C LYS A 2 -30.09 -2.52 7.22
N ASN A 3 -29.88 -3.45 8.14
CA ASN A 3 -29.50 -3.18 9.53
C ASN A 3 -27.98 -2.90 9.61
N LYS A 4 -27.52 -2.21 10.66
CA LYS A 4 -26.10 -1.92 10.92
C LYS A 4 -25.24 -3.20 10.95
N GLN A 5 -25.83 -4.34 11.31
CA GLN A 5 -25.22 -5.68 11.26
C GLN A 5 -24.86 -6.12 9.83
N ASP A 6 -25.69 -5.81 8.83
CA ASP A 6 -25.47 -6.25 7.44
C ASP A 6 -24.24 -5.55 6.83
N PHE A 7 -23.89 -4.36 7.32
CA PHE A 7 -22.69 -3.63 6.91
C PHE A 7 -21.40 -4.22 7.52
N LEU A 8 -21.49 -4.90 8.67
CA LEU A 8 -20.35 -5.60 9.29
C LEU A 8 -19.99 -6.89 8.55
N GLU A 9 -20.94 -7.49 7.82
CA GLU A 9 -20.70 -8.68 6.99
C GLU A 9 -20.17 -8.36 5.59
N LEU A 10 -20.10 -7.08 5.20
CA LEU A 10 -19.50 -6.62 3.94
C LEU A 10 -17.96 -6.55 4.01
N ASN A 11 -17.38 -7.53 4.70
CA ASN A 11 -16.06 -8.13 4.54
C ASN A 11 -14.91 -7.25 4.04
N VAL A 12 -14.62 -6.18 4.77
CA VAL A 12 -13.25 -5.68 4.79
C VAL A 12 -12.51 -6.54 5.81
N VAL A 13 -11.66 -7.43 5.32
CA VAL A 13 -10.54 -8.10 6.02
C VAL A 13 -10.53 -7.92 7.55
N PRO A 14 -10.58 -9.00 8.37
CA PRO A 14 -10.63 -8.92 9.84
C PRO A 14 -9.68 -7.84 10.40
N GLU A 15 -10.17 -7.04 11.35
CA GLU A 15 -9.34 -6.03 12.03
C GLU A 15 -7.99 -6.63 12.45
N GLY A 16 -6.89 -5.97 12.06
CA GLY A 16 -5.52 -6.37 12.44
C GLY A 16 -4.66 -7.08 11.38
N LYS A 17 -5.11 -7.23 10.12
CA LYS A 17 -4.25 -7.76 9.03
C LYS A 17 -3.60 -6.66 8.18
N GLU A 18 -2.30 -6.84 7.88
CA GLU A 18 -1.49 -5.95 7.05
C GLU A 18 -1.99 -5.84 5.60
N ALA A 19 -1.61 -4.76 4.90
CA ALA A 19 -1.84 -4.61 3.46
C ALA A 19 -1.12 -5.75 2.71
N TRP A 20 -1.80 -6.40 1.76
CA TRP A 20 -1.23 -7.56 1.05
C TRP A 20 -1.21 -7.43 -0.47
N LEU A 21 -1.88 -6.43 -1.06
CA LEU A 21 -1.75 -6.19 -2.50
C LEU A 21 -0.33 -5.71 -2.76
N ASN A 22 0.37 -6.29 -3.72
CA ASN A 22 1.62 -5.69 -4.19
C ASN A 22 1.30 -4.36 -4.92
N TYR A 23 2.34 -3.64 -5.33
CA TYR A 23 2.15 -2.36 -6.03
C TYR A 23 1.37 -2.52 -7.35
N GLU A 24 1.65 -3.54 -8.13
CA GLU A 24 0.98 -3.76 -9.42
C GLU A 24 -0.53 -4.02 -9.23
N ASP A 25 -0.87 -4.88 -8.28
CA ASP A 25 -2.25 -5.17 -7.87
C ASP A 25 -2.95 -3.93 -7.34
N TYR A 26 -2.25 -3.10 -6.55
CA TYR A 26 -2.79 -1.84 -6.06
C TYR A 26 -3.08 -0.85 -7.21
N ARG A 27 -2.17 -0.73 -8.18
CA ARG A 27 -2.36 0.13 -9.35
C ARG A 27 -3.50 -0.37 -10.24
N GLU A 28 -3.63 -1.68 -10.38
CA GLU A 28 -4.74 -2.27 -11.11
C GLU A 28 -6.07 -2.05 -10.37
N LEU A 29 -6.10 -2.20 -9.05
CA LEU A 29 -7.26 -1.86 -8.23
C LEU A 29 -7.66 -0.39 -8.40
N GLU A 30 -6.70 0.53 -8.36
CA GLU A 30 -6.92 1.96 -8.55
C GLU A 30 -7.53 2.25 -9.92
N ARG A 31 -6.94 1.70 -10.99
CA ARG A 31 -7.43 1.83 -12.36
C ARG A 31 -8.86 1.29 -12.52
N LEU A 32 -9.15 0.12 -11.95
CA LEU A 32 -10.48 -0.49 -12.00
C LEU A 32 -11.50 0.31 -11.18
N PHE A 33 -11.09 0.89 -10.06
CA PHE A 33 -11.95 1.71 -9.21
C PHE A 33 -12.27 3.06 -9.84
N GLU A 34 -11.32 3.71 -10.51
CA GLU A 34 -11.56 4.95 -11.26
C GLU A 34 -12.48 4.74 -12.48
N ALA A 35 -12.56 3.51 -12.99
CA ALA A 35 -13.40 3.16 -14.13
C ALA A 35 -14.87 2.85 -13.78
N VAL A 36 -15.21 2.77 -12.49
CA VAL A 36 -16.59 2.56 -12.03
C VAL A 36 -17.23 3.86 -11.57
N ASP A 37 -18.51 4.05 -11.91
CA ASP A 37 -19.29 5.18 -11.42
C ASP A 37 -19.66 5.03 -9.93
N VAL A 38 -20.13 6.13 -9.33
CA VAL A 38 -20.71 6.12 -7.98
C VAL A 38 -21.85 5.08 -7.90
N PRO A 39 -21.90 4.23 -6.87
CA PRO A 39 -22.82 3.11 -6.81
C PRO A 39 -24.28 3.57 -6.75
N GLY A 40 -25.01 3.34 -7.83
CA GLY A 40 -26.46 3.55 -7.94
C GLY A 40 -27.25 2.24 -8.00
N PRO A 41 -28.60 2.31 -7.97
CA PRO A 41 -29.45 1.15 -8.18
C PRO A 41 -29.27 0.61 -9.61
N GLY A 42 -29.06 -0.69 -9.76
CA GLY A 42 -28.90 -1.30 -11.08
C GLY A 42 -28.15 -2.63 -11.04
N LYS A 43 -28.05 -3.27 -12.20
CA LYS A 43 -27.23 -4.47 -12.40
C LYS A 43 -25.75 -4.08 -12.52
N LEU A 44 -24.86 -5.03 -12.21
CA LEU A 44 -23.44 -4.88 -12.51
C LEU A 44 -23.25 -4.79 -14.02
N ASP A 45 -22.52 -3.77 -14.45
CA ASP A 45 -22.00 -3.62 -15.81
C ASP A 45 -20.60 -4.28 -15.88
N ASP A 46 -19.97 -4.19 -17.05
CA ASP A 46 -18.69 -4.84 -17.29
C ASP A 46 -17.56 -4.26 -16.41
N THR A 47 -17.58 -2.94 -16.12
CA THR A 47 -16.56 -2.30 -15.27
C THR A 47 -16.70 -2.74 -13.81
N TYR A 48 -17.92 -2.78 -13.28
CA TYR A 48 -18.17 -3.35 -11.96
C TYR A 48 -17.88 -4.85 -11.89
N THR A 49 -18.07 -5.59 -12.99
CA THR A 49 -17.75 -7.03 -13.05
C THR A 49 -16.24 -7.25 -13.01
N ALA A 50 -15.46 -6.45 -13.73
CA ALA A 50 -13.99 -6.50 -13.68
C ALA A 50 -13.46 -6.17 -12.28
N LEU A 51 -13.99 -5.13 -11.64
CA LEU A 51 -13.64 -4.77 -10.27
C LEU A 51 -14.02 -5.88 -9.29
N TYR A 52 -15.21 -6.48 -9.42
CA TYR A 52 -15.62 -7.64 -8.63
C TYR A 52 -14.65 -8.81 -8.76
N ASP A 53 -14.31 -9.18 -10.01
CA ASP A 53 -13.42 -10.31 -10.27
C ASP A 53 -12.02 -10.07 -9.70
N PHE A 54 -11.50 -8.84 -9.77
CA PHE A 54 -10.24 -8.48 -9.11
C PHE A 54 -10.33 -8.68 -7.60
N LEU A 55 -11.38 -8.15 -6.95
CA LEU A 55 -11.55 -8.24 -5.50
C LEU A 55 -11.64 -9.69 -5.02
N VAL A 56 -12.31 -10.56 -5.78
CA VAL A 56 -12.47 -11.97 -5.41
C VAL A 56 -11.24 -12.80 -5.73
N ARG A 57 -10.66 -12.66 -6.93
CA ARG A 57 -9.58 -13.53 -7.41
C ARG A 57 -8.20 -13.08 -6.96
N THR A 58 -7.93 -11.78 -7.06
CA THR A 58 -6.63 -11.20 -6.72
C THR A 58 -6.58 -10.83 -5.24
N ALA A 59 -7.58 -10.07 -4.76
CA ALA A 59 -7.60 -9.68 -3.35
C ALA A 59 -8.15 -10.79 -2.41
N GLY A 60 -8.64 -11.92 -2.96
CA GLY A 60 -9.07 -13.08 -2.19
C GLY A 60 -10.30 -12.84 -1.31
N LEU A 61 -11.08 -11.81 -1.60
CA LEU A 61 -12.24 -11.43 -0.78
C LEU A 61 -13.47 -12.27 -1.14
N SER A 62 -14.33 -12.50 -0.14
CA SER A 62 -15.67 -13.06 -0.35
C SER A 62 -16.71 -11.95 -0.15
N LEU A 63 -17.31 -11.50 -1.25
CA LEU A 63 -18.27 -10.40 -1.28
C LEU A 63 -19.48 -10.73 -2.16
N PRO A 64 -20.67 -10.17 -1.83
CA PRO A 64 -21.84 -10.28 -2.67
C PRO A 64 -21.66 -9.48 -3.97
N ARG A 65 -22.36 -9.91 -5.04
CA ARG A 65 -22.43 -9.21 -6.33
C ARG A 65 -23.36 -7.99 -6.25
N ASP A 66 -22.96 -7.01 -5.44
CA ASP A 66 -23.67 -5.77 -5.16
C ASP A 66 -22.74 -4.56 -5.36
N LYS A 67 -23.21 -3.54 -6.09
CA LYS A 67 -22.39 -2.35 -6.43
C LYS A 67 -21.86 -1.63 -5.20
N ALA A 68 -22.67 -1.50 -4.15
CA ALA A 68 -22.26 -0.80 -2.94
C ALA A 68 -21.21 -1.61 -2.17
N ALA A 69 -21.39 -2.93 -2.07
CA ALA A 69 -20.42 -3.84 -1.45
C ALA A 69 -19.06 -3.82 -2.17
N ILE A 70 -19.07 -3.92 -3.50
CA ILE A 70 -17.88 -3.89 -4.34
C ILE A 70 -17.13 -2.56 -4.16
N HIS A 71 -17.85 -1.45 -4.30
CA HIS A 71 -17.24 -0.12 -4.22
C HIS A 71 -16.68 0.18 -2.83
N PHE A 72 -17.40 -0.20 -1.76
CA PHE A 72 -16.92 -0.02 -0.39
C PHE A 72 -15.64 -0.81 -0.11
N ASN A 73 -15.56 -2.05 -0.57
CA ASN A 73 -14.38 -2.90 -0.35
C ASN A 73 -13.17 -2.44 -1.17
N ALA A 74 -13.37 -2.06 -2.43
CA ALA A 74 -12.32 -1.47 -3.25
C ALA A 74 -11.77 -0.19 -2.63
N PHE A 75 -12.65 0.73 -2.22
CA PHE A 75 -12.25 1.96 -1.53
C PHE A 75 -11.45 1.68 -0.25
N THR A 76 -11.87 0.67 0.54
CA THR A 76 -11.19 0.35 1.79
C THR A 76 -9.83 -0.29 1.58
N LEU A 77 -9.67 -1.14 0.57
CA LEU A 77 -8.36 -1.67 0.15
C LEU A 77 -7.45 -0.55 -0.35
N LEU A 78 -7.95 0.37 -1.19
CA LEU A 78 -7.18 1.53 -1.66
C LEU A 78 -6.70 2.41 -0.51
N ARG A 79 -7.56 2.66 0.48
CA ARG A 79 -7.21 3.43 1.68
C ARG A 79 -6.13 2.75 2.54
N ARG A 80 -6.06 1.42 2.54
CA ARG A 80 -4.99 0.68 3.26
C ARG A 80 -3.64 0.74 2.55
N GLY A 81 -3.61 1.03 1.25
CA GLY A 81 -2.39 1.04 0.45
C GLY A 81 -1.98 -0.36 -0.01
N TYR A 82 -0.81 -0.43 -0.65
CA TYR A 82 -0.16 -1.69 -1.01
C TYR A 82 0.71 -2.20 0.14
N LYS A 83 1.14 -3.46 0.05
CA LYS A 83 2.09 -4.10 0.94
C LYS A 83 3.38 -3.28 0.88
N ILE A 84 3.50 -2.43 1.88
CA ILE A 84 4.59 -1.54 2.26
C ILE A 84 6.00 -2.15 2.12
N GLU A 85 6.10 -3.48 2.05
CA GLU A 85 7.36 -4.19 1.96
C GLU A 85 7.78 -4.59 0.55
N GLU A 86 7.01 -4.28 -0.49
CA GLU A 86 7.47 -4.34 -1.88
C GLU A 86 7.54 -2.92 -2.43
N ILE A 87 8.75 -2.50 -2.76
CA ILE A 87 8.99 -1.20 -3.38
C ILE A 87 9.02 -1.37 -4.90
N THR A 88 8.50 -0.39 -5.61
CA THR A 88 8.60 -0.30 -7.07
C THR A 88 10.04 -0.09 -7.51
N GLU A 89 10.32 -0.38 -8.79
CA GLU A 89 11.62 -0.06 -9.40
C GLU A 89 11.97 1.44 -9.30
N ARG A 90 10.97 2.31 -9.39
CA ARG A 90 11.17 3.76 -9.19
C ARG A 90 11.56 4.07 -7.75
N GLU A 91 10.84 3.53 -6.77
CA GLU A 91 11.13 3.75 -5.36
C GLU A 91 12.48 3.15 -4.96
N TYR A 92 12.86 2.00 -5.52
CA TYR A 92 14.18 1.40 -5.38
C TYR A 92 15.29 2.34 -5.85
N ARG A 93 15.17 2.92 -7.06
CA ARG A 93 16.14 3.92 -7.56
C ARG A 93 16.18 5.18 -6.71
N ASP A 94 15.02 5.66 -6.27
CA ASP A 94 14.95 6.84 -5.41
C ASP A 94 15.60 6.59 -4.04
N LEU A 95 15.41 5.39 -3.45
CA LEU A 95 16.07 4.98 -2.22
C LEU A 95 17.59 4.85 -2.41
N LEU A 96 18.07 4.23 -3.49
CA LEU A 96 19.50 4.16 -3.80
C LEU A 96 20.11 5.56 -3.90
N ARG A 97 19.46 6.48 -4.62
CA ARG A 97 19.92 7.86 -4.76
C ARG A 97 19.96 8.60 -3.43
N LEU A 98 18.95 8.40 -2.58
CA LEU A 98 18.88 9.05 -1.26
C LEU A 98 19.85 8.45 -0.25
N MET A 99 20.21 7.17 -0.42
CA MET A 99 21.21 6.50 0.40
C MET A 99 22.64 6.74 -0.08
N ASP A 100 22.83 7.14 -1.34
CA ASP A 100 24.14 7.45 -1.90
C ASP A 100 24.83 8.58 -1.11
N GLY A 101 26.08 8.34 -0.73
CA GLY A 101 26.85 9.27 0.11
C GLY A 101 26.41 9.37 1.57
N LEU A 102 25.43 8.58 2.05
CA LEU A 102 25.10 8.50 3.47
C LEU A 102 25.93 7.44 4.19
N GLU A 103 26.64 7.85 5.25
CA GLU A 103 27.30 6.90 6.15
C GLU A 103 26.28 6.00 6.85
N GLN A 104 26.65 4.72 7.06
CA GLN A 104 25.88 3.77 7.84
C GLN A 104 25.95 4.17 9.33
N PRO A 105 24.82 4.57 9.94
CA PRO A 105 24.77 4.93 11.36
C PRO A 105 24.48 3.70 12.23
N HIS A 106 24.66 3.81 13.55
CA HIS A 106 24.17 2.78 14.47
C HIS A 106 22.64 2.75 14.48
N LYS A 107 22.06 1.57 14.74
CA LYS A 107 20.59 1.38 14.81
C LYS A 107 19.90 2.33 15.79
N THR A 108 20.62 2.76 16.82
CA THR A 108 20.12 3.61 17.91
C THR A 108 20.47 5.09 17.75
N ASP A 109 20.92 5.54 16.58
CA ASP A 109 21.23 6.96 16.35
C ASP A 109 19.95 7.82 16.30
N MET A 110 19.62 8.45 17.42
CA MET A 110 18.32 9.13 17.67
C MET A 110 18.24 10.60 17.22
N GLY A 111 19.03 11.06 16.26
CA GLY A 111 19.01 12.47 15.83
C GLY A 111 19.01 12.63 14.32
N LEU A 112 17.97 13.24 13.75
CA LEU A 112 17.97 13.73 12.36
C LEU A 112 18.48 15.17 12.35
N HIS A 113 19.58 15.44 11.66
CA HIS A 113 20.08 16.81 11.50
C HIS A 113 19.18 17.62 10.57
N ASP A 114 19.09 18.93 10.81
CA ASP A 114 18.14 19.76 10.09
C ASP A 114 18.43 19.89 8.58
N THR A 115 19.66 19.60 8.18
CA THR A 115 20.20 19.79 6.82
C THR A 115 20.86 18.54 6.23
N GLY A 116 20.69 17.36 6.85
CA GLY A 116 21.39 16.13 6.43
C GLY A 116 20.57 15.23 5.51
N GLY A 117 21.21 14.48 4.61
CA GLY A 117 20.52 13.58 3.68
C GLY A 117 19.70 12.45 4.34
N HIS A 118 19.99 12.07 5.60
CA HIS A 118 19.09 11.18 6.37
C HIS A 118 17.71 11.80 6.63
N ARG A 119 17.58 13.13 6.68
CA ARG A 119 16.28 13.81 6.78
C ARG A 119 15.51 13.70 5.47
N ASP A 120 16.18 13.79 4.33
CA ASP A 120 15.55 13.62 3.03
C ASP A 120 15.07 12.18 2.84
N LEU A 121 15.90 11.21 3.23
CA LEU A 121 15.52 9.80 3.27
C LEU A 121 14.33 9.55 4.22
N TYR A 122 14.33 10.16 5.41
CA TYR A 122 13.20 10.09 6.35
C TYR A 122 11.92 10.66 5.73
N ASN A 123 11.99 11.85 5.14
CA ASN A 123 10.84 12.49 4.49
C ASN A 123 10.32 11.64 3.34
N TYR A 124 11.21 11.05 2.54
CA TYR A 124 10.82 10.18 1.45
C TYR A 124 10.08 8.93 1.97
N LEU A 125 10.67 8.21 2.93
CA LEU A 125 10.05 7.03 3.52
C LEU A 125 8.70 7.35 4.17
N THR A 126 8.60 8.44 4.94
CA THR A 126 7.40 8.73 5.74
C THR A 126 6.33 9.52 5.00
N LYS A 127 6.70 10.52 4.20
CA LYS A 127 5.75 11.42 3.52
C LYS A 127 5.43 10.98 2.11
N THR A 128 6.41 10.43 1.38
CA THR A 128 6.19 9.94 0.02
C THR A 128 5.67 8.51 0.04
N MET A 129 6.34 7.61 0.76
CA MET A 129 5.98 6.19 0.79
C MET A 129 5.00 5.83 1.93
N GLY A 130 4.68 6.77 2.83
CA GLY A 130 3.73 6.54 3.93
C GLY A 130 4.21 5.54 4.99
N LEU A 131 5.51 5.27 5.06
CA LEU A 131 6.07 4.24 5.94
C LEU A 131 6.22 4.73 7.37
N PRO A 132 5.83 3.92 8.38
CA PRO A 132 6.13 4.24 9.77
C PRO A 132 7.62 4.05 10.04
N VAL A 133 8.34 5.14 10.31
CA VAL A 133 9.77 5.10 10.64
C VAL A 133 10.04 6.02 11.83
N PRO A 134 10.70 5.53 12.91
CA PRO A 134 11.16 6.39 13.99
C PRO A 134 12.11 7.48 13.49
N ALA A 135 11.98 8.70 14.03
CA ALA A 135 12.88 9.80 13.68
C ALA A 135 14.28 9.55 14.26
N GLY A 136 15.20 9.07 13.42
CA GLY A 136 16.60 8.85 13.75
C GLY A 136 17.39 8.34 12.55
N ARG A 137 18.69 8.65 12.46
CA ARG A 137 19.53 8.23 11.33
C ARG A 137 19.60 6.71 11.20
N GLY A 138 19.78 6.02 12.33
CA GLY A 138 19.75 4.56 12.44
C GLY A 138 18.49 3.97 11.84
N PRO A 139 17.32 4.16 12.48
CA PRO A 139 16.07 3.55 12.05
C PRO A 139 15.73 3.85 10.58
N VAL A 140 16.02 5.05 10.11
CA VAL A 140 15.79 5.48 8.72
C VAL A 140 16.66 4.72 7.74
N TRP A 141 17.98 4.68 7.97
CA TRP A 141 18.92 4.01 7.07
C TRP A 141 18.64 2.50 6.99
N TYR A 142 18.45 1.84 8.13
CA TYR A 142 18.16 0.40 8.15
C TYR A 142 16.80 0.05 7.54
N ARG A 143 15.80 0.94 7.67
CA ARG A 143 14.52 0.72 6.99
C ARG A 143 14.68 0.79 5.48
N ALA A 144 15.38 1.80 4.96
CA ALA A 144 15.64 1.92 3.53
C ALA A 144 16.44 0.72 3.00
N GLN A 145 17.49 0.31 3.72
CA GLN A 145 18.29 -0.87 3.36
C GLN A 145 17.43 -2.14 3.28
N ALA A 146 16.57 -2.39 4.27
CA ALA A 146 15.72 -3.58 4.28
C ALA A 146 14.77 -3.64 3.06
N LEU A 147 14.28 -2.50 2.60
CA LEU A 147 13.43 -2.41 1.41
C LEU A 147 14.23 -2.72 0.13
N ILE A 148 15.44 -2.18 0.02
CA ILE A 148 16.37 -2.46 -1.09
C ILE A 148 16.74 -3.94 -1.14
N GLU A 149 17.15 -4.52 0.00
CA GLU A 149 17.53 -5.94 0.09
C GLU A 149 16.38 -6.86 -0.30
N LYS A 150 15.17 -6.53 0.16
CA LYS A 150 13.97 -7.30 -0.19
C LYS A 150 13.64 -7.21 -1.68
N HIS A 151 13.76 -6.03 -2.28
CA HIS A 151 13.57 -5.85 -3.73
C HIS A 151 14.56 -6.71 -4.54
N LEU A 152 15.84 -6.70 -4.18
CA LEU A 152 16.87 -7.51 -4.83
C LEU A 152 16.62 -9.02 -4.71
N GLN A 153 16.11 -9.49 -3.57
CA GLN A 153 15.75 -10.89 -3.38
C GLN A 153 14.60 -11.33 -4.29
N GLN A 154 13.69 -10.41 -4.63
CA GLN A 154 12.55 -10.68 -5.51
C GLN A 154 12.97 -10.76 -6.97
N GLU A 155 13.93 -9.93 -7.42
CA GLU A 155 14.45 -10.01 -8.79
C GLU A 155 15.30 -11.27 -9.04
N ALA A 156 15.87 -11.85 -7.98
CA ALA A 156 16.72 -13.04 -8.06
C ALA A 156 15.94 -14.37 -8.02
N ALA A 157 14.63 -14.34 -7.72
CA ALA A 157 13.77 -15.50 -7.54
C ALA A 157 12.96 -15.82 -8.81
#